data_AF-A0A9P1GBV2-F1
#
_entry.id   AF-A0A9P1GBV2-F1
#
_cell.length_a   1.000
_cell.length_b   1.000
_cell.length_c   1.000
_cell.angle_alpha   90.00
_cell.angle_beta   90.00
_cell.angle_gamma   90.00
#
_symmetry.space_group_name_H-M   'P 1'
#
loop_
_entity.id
_entity.type
_entity.pdbx_description
1 polymer ?
#
loop_
_entity_poly.entity_id
_entity_poly.type
_entity_poly.pdbx_seq_one_letter_code
_entity_poly.pdbx_strand_id
1 'polypeptide(L)'
;SDADCAAPPIKLGCGSWAAAYRRAPPDRQAALHYLFKHQIVTKKEVEGERRVGEGHIEECIKIALLMLREEPADPQDFFQQELFNLWSQKAALQEVLEERLAASLRA
;
A
#
# COMPACT_ATOMS: atom_id res chain seq x y z
N SER A 1 -9.37 -4.44 -28.34
CA SER A 1 -7.96 -4.25 -27.96
C SER A 1 -7.96 -3.71 -26.55
N ASP A 2 -8.10 -4.62 -25.60
CA ASP A 2 -8.29 -4.33 -24.18
C ASP A 2 -6.94 -4.42 -23.51
N ALA A 3 -6.18 -3.33 -23.61
CA ALA A 3 -4.90 -3.21 -22.94
C ALA A 3 -5.15 -3.00 -21.45
N ASP A 4 -4.86 -4.04 -20.67
CA ASP A 4 -4.36 -4.00 -19.29
C ASP A 4 -4.84 -2.81 -18.44
N CYS A 5 -5.94 -3.03 -17.71
CA CYS A 5 -6.33 -2.22 -16.56
C CYS A 5 -5.42 -2.48 -15.34
N ALA A 6 -4.12 -2.71 -15.58
CA ALA A 6 -3.13 -2.79 -14.52
C ALA A 6 -2.94 -1.37 -13.98
N ALA A 7 -3.66 -1.05 -12.90
CA ALA A 7 -3.48 0.19 -12.18
C ALA A 7 -1.97 0.40 -11.94
N PRO A 8 -1.41 1.57 -12.29
CA PRO A 8 0.02 1.79 -12.19
C PRO A 8 0.48 1.56 -10.75
N PRO A 9 1.68 0.98 -10.52
CA PRO A 9 2.19 0.75 -9.17
C PRO A 9 2.19 2.07 -8.41
N ILE A 10 1.44 2.12 -7.31
CA ILE A 10 1.30 3.30 -6.46
C ILE A 10 2.68 3.62 -5.90
N LYS A 11 3.23 4.80 -6.23
CA LYS A 11 4.47 5.24 -5.60
C LYS A 11 4.13 5.70 -4.18
N LEU A 12 4.85 5.18 -3.19
CA LEU A 12 4.64 5.56 -1.80
C LEU A 12 5.59 6.72 -1.46
N GLY A 13 5.04 7.87 -1.09
CA GLY A 13 5.80 9.03 -0.64
C GLY A 13 6.36 8.88 0.78
N CYS A 14 6.69 10.00 1.42
CA CYS A 14 7.11 10.05 2.83
C CYS A 14 5.98 10.52 3.78
N GLY A 15 4.79 10.81 3.25
CA GLY A 15 3.64 11.28 4.03
C GLY A 15 2.97 10.21 4.91
N SER A 16 1.97 10.63 5.69
CA SER A 16 1.32 9.78 6.70
C SER A 16 0.65 8.55 6.10
N TRP A 17 0.05 8.65 4.91
CA TRP A 17 -0.57 7.51 4.22
C TRP A 17 0.44 6.46 3.80
N ALA A 18 1.57 6.89 3.24
CA ALA A 18 2.65 5.99 2.87
C ALA A 18 3.26 5.31 4.11
N ALA A 19 3.44 6.05 5.21
CA ALA A 19 3.91 5.50 6.47
C ALA A 19 2.92 4.49 7.07
N ALA A 20 1.61 4.80 7.04
CA ALA A 20 0.57 3.89 7.50
C ALA A 20 0.54 2.60 6.69
N TYR A 21 0.70 2.69 5.36
CA TYR A 21 0.75 1.53 4.48
C TYR A 21 1.94 0.61 4.75
N ARG A 22 3.15 1.19 4.90
CA ARG A 22 4.36 0.42 5.21
C ARG A 22 4.29 -0.31 6.55
N ARG A 23 3.61 0.28 7.53
CA ARG A 23 3.50 -0.26 8.90
C ARG A 23 2.30 -1.17 9.10
N ALA A 24 1.35 -1.16 8.16
CA ALA A 24 0.11 -1.91 8.29
C ALA A 24 0.35 -3.43 8.14
N PRO A 25 -0.29 -4.28 8.96
CA PRO A 25 -0.39 -5.71 8.70
C PRO A 25 -1.22 -6.01 7.43
N PRO A 26 -1.17 -7.24 6.89
CA PRO A 26 -1.72 -7.58 5.57
C PRO A 26 -3.22 -7.28 5.39
N ASP A 27 -4.03 -7.48 6.42
CA ASP A 27 -5.46 -7.16 6.45
C ASP A 27 -5.71 -5.64 6.30
N ARG A 28 -4.94 -4.83 7.03
CA ARG A 28 -5.01 -3.37 6.96
C ARG A 28 -4.41 -2.83 5.66
N GLN A 29 -3.42 -3.52 5.09
CA GLN A 29 -2.92 -3.20 3.75
C GLN A 29 -3.97 -3.43 2.68
N ALA A 30 -4.80 -4.47 2.79
CA ALA A 30 -5.94 -4.70 1.90
C ALA A 30 -6.91 -3.51 1.92
N ALA A 31 -7.27 -3.06 3.12
CA ALA A 31 -8.13 -1.90 3.31
C ALA A 31 -7.51 -0.61 2.75
N LEU A 32 -6.23 -0.37 2.98
CA LEU A 32 -5.53 0.78 2.40
C LEU A 32 -5.45 0.70 0.87
N HIS A 33 -5.23 -0.49 0.33
CA HIS A 33 -5.24 -0.71 -1.12
C HIS A 33 -6.63 -0.40 -1.69
N TYR A 34 -7.70 -0.87 -1.05
CA TYR A 34 -9.08 -0.54 -1.42
C TYR A 34 -9.30 0.97 -1.47
N LEU A 35 -8.87 1.69 -0.43
CA LEU A 35 -8.96 3.16 -0.38
C LEU A 35 -8.24 3.83 -1.55
N PHE A 36 -7.08 3.32 -1.97
CA PHE A 36 -6.31 3.86 -3.09
C PHE A 36 -6.95 3.53 -4.45
N LYS A 37 -7.38 2.28 -4.64
CA LYS A 37 -8.03 1.80 -5.86
C LYS A 37 -9.30 2.59 -6.17
N HIS A 38 -10.10 2.86 -5.14
CA HIS A 38 -11.35 3.62 -5.26
C HIS A 38 -11.14 5.15 -5.17
N GLN A 39 -9.89 5.63 -5.14
CA GLN A 39 -9.53 7.04 -5.05
C GLN A 39 -10.15 7.78 -3.85
N ILE A 40 -10.52 7.05 -2.80
CA ILE A 40 -10.95 7.62 -1.52
C ILE A 40 -9.76 8.36 -0.88
N VAL A 41 -8.56 7.80 -1.04
CA VAL A 41 -7.31 8.52 -0.81
C VAL A 41 -6.64 8.71 -2.16
N THR A 42 -6.36 9.97 -2.50
CA THR A 42 -5.87 10.29 -3.84
C THR A 42 -4.39 9.93 -3.99
N LYS A 43 -3.97 9.65 -5.23
CA LYS A 43 -2.56 9.41 -5.57
C LYS A 43 -1.62 10.50 -5.02
N LYS A 44 -2.04 11.77 -5.07
CA LYS A 44 -1.26 12.91 -4.53
C LYS A 44 -1.08 12.84 -3.01
N GLU A 45 -2.03 12.30 -2.28
CA GLU A 45 -1.94 12.16 -0.83
C GLU A 45 -1.06 10.99 -0.39
N VAL A 46 -0.97 9.95 -1.22
CA VAL A 46 -0.09 8.80 -1.00
C VAL A 46 1.34 9.08 -1.44
N GLU A 47 1.53 9.72 -2.59
CA GLU A 47 2.84 10.09 -3.14
C GLU A 47 3.44 11.33 -2.47
N GLY A 48 2.60 12.17 -1.90
CA GLY A 48 3.02 13.43 -1.28
C GLY A 48 3.58 13.28 0.13
N GLU A 49 3.98 14.42 0.69
CA GLU A 49 4.53 14.54 2.05
C GLU A 49 3.45 14.93 3.06
N ARG A 50 2.17 14.90 2.66
CA ARG A 50 1.05 15.38 3.47
C ARG A 50 0.98 14.61 4.78
N ARG A 51 1.02 15.35 5.89
CA ARG A 51 0.78 14.80 7.22
C ARG A 51 -0.71 14.81 7.49
N VAL A 52 -1.23 13.61 7.76
CA VAL A 52 -2.61 13.33 8.11
C VAL A 52 -2.62 12.77 9.52
N GLY A 53 -3.61 13.16 10.31
CA GLY A 53 -3.77 12.67 11.67
C GLY A 53 -4.03 11.16 11.68
N GLU A 54 -3.38 10.45 12.59
CA GLU A 54 -3.50 9.00 12.72
C GLU A 54 -4.95 8.55 12.95
N GLY A 55 -5.72 9.29 13.74
CA GLY A 55 -7.14 8.99 13.97
C GLY A 55 -8.00 8.99 12.70
N HIS A 56 -7.72 9.88 11.75
CA HIS A 56 -8.44 9.92 10.47
C HIS A 56 -8.06 8.72 9.58
N ILE A 57 -6.77 8.38 9.55
CA ILE A 57 -6.28 7.20 8.82
C ILE A 57 -6.94 5.93 9.37
N GLU A 58 -6.96 5.77 10.70
CA GLU A 58 -7.58 4.63 11.37
C GLU A 58 -9.07 4.51 11.07
N GLU A 59 -9.79 5.63 11.04
CA GLU A 59 -11.22 5.65 10.70
C GLU A 59 -11.47 5.18 9.26
N CYS A 60 -10.71 5.69 8.30
CA CYS A 60 -10.81 5.26 6.91
C CYS A 60 -10.49 3.78 6.73
N ILE A 61 -9.46 3.26 7.43
CA ILE A 61 -9.10 1.84 7.39
C ILE A 61 -10.23 0.99 7.96
N LYS A 62 -10.83 1.39 9.09
CA LYS A 62 -11.96 0.66 9.69
C LYS A 62 -13.15 0.57 8.74
N ILE A 63 -13.50 1.68 8.10
CA ILE A 63 -14.61 1.71 7.12
C ILE A 63 -14.28 0.80 5.94
N ALA A 64 -13.07 0.89 5.37
CA ALA A 64 -12.66 0.04 4.26
C ALA A 64 -12.64 -1.46 4.62
N LEU A 65 -12.22 -1.82 5.84
CA LEU A 65 -12.32 -3.20 6.34
C LEU A 65 -13.77 -3.70 6.43
N LEU A 66 -14.69 -2.84 6.87
CA LEU A 66 -16.12 -3.18 6.89
C LEU A 66 -16.66 -3.38 5.47
N MET A 67 -16.30 -2.49 4.54
CA MET A 67 -16.69 -2.59 3.13
C MET A 67 -16.17 -3.89 2.49
N LEU A 68 -14.90 -4.22 2.69
CA LEU A 68 -14.30 -5.47 2.20
C LEU A 68 -14.95 -6.73 2.76
N ARG A 69 -15.54 -6.65 3.97
CA ARG A 69 -16.22 -7.77 4.61
C ARG A 69 -17.63 -7.98 4.06
N GLU A 70 -18.34 -6.90 3.75
CA GLU A 70 -19.72 -6.96 3.26
C GLU A 70 -19.80 -7.22 1.76
N GLU A 71 -18.82 -6.72 1.00
CA GLU A 71 -18.70 -6.94 -0.44
C GLU A 71 -17.24 -7.28 -0.77
N PRO A 72 -16.88 -8.58 -0.87
CA PRO A 72 -15.54 -8.95 -1.29
C PRO A 72 -15.36 -8.42 -2.70
N ALA A 73 -14.45 -7.46 -2.85
CA ALA A 73 -14.18 -6.84 -4.12
C ALA A 73 -13.82 -7.93 -5.16
N ASP A 74 -14.36 -7.77 -6.36
CA ASP A 74 -14.26 -8.59 -7.58
C ASP A 74 -13.04 -9.56 -7.60
N PRO A 75 -13.12 -10.83 -8.06
CA PRO A 75 -12.03 -11.81 -7.97
C PRO A 75 -10.64 -11.37 -8.48
N GLN A 76 -10.57 -10.31 -9.29
CA GLN A 76 -9.32 -9.64 -9.66
C GLN A 76 -8.57 -9.04 -8.45
N ASP A 77 -9.26 -8.59 -7.40
CA ASP A 77 -8.65 -8.03 -6.19
C ASP A 77 -7.95 -9.09 -5.34
N PHE A 78 -8.42 -10.33 -5.39
CA PHE A 78 -7.75 -11.46 -4.75
C PHE A 78 -6.37 -11.73 -5.36
N PHE A 79 -6.25 -11.66 -6.70
CA PHE A 79 -4.96 -11.79 -7.39
C PHE A 79 -4.03 -10.59 -7.18
N GLN A 80 -4.58 -9.38 -7.04
CA GLN A 80 -3.78 -8.20 -6.75
C GLN A 80 -3.18 -8.24 -5.34
N GLN A 81 -3.86 -8.83 -4.37
CA GLN A 81 -3.33 -8.99 -3.02
C GLN A 81 -2.11 -9.92 -2.96
N GLU A 82 -2.12 -11.03 -3.71
CA GLU A 82 -0.99 -11.95 -3.82
C GLU A 82 0.22 -11.30 -4.51
N LEU A 83 -0.01 -10.62 -5.64
CA LEU A 83 1.04 -9.88 -6.37
C LEU A 83 1.61 -8.73 -5.54
N PHE A 84 0.75 -8.07 -4.76
CA PHE A 84 1.15 -7.01 -3.85
C PHE A 84 2.00 -7.53 -2.68
N ASN A 85 1.64 -8.69 -2.10
CA ASN A 85 2.44 -9.36 -1.07
C ASN A 85 3.83 -9.72 -1.60
N LEU A 86 3.91 -10.25 -2.83
CA LEU A 86 5.17 -10.58 -3.49
C LEU A 86 6.03 -9.34 -3.77
N TRP A 87 5.41 -8.24 -4.22
CA TRP A 87 6.10 -6.99 -4.46
C TRP A 87 6.61 -6.36 -3.16
N SER A 88 5.83 -6.42 -2.08
CA SER A 88 6.22 -5.93 -0.75
C SER A 88 7.37 -6.73 -0.15
N GLN A 89 7.35 -8.06 -0.28
CA GLN A 89 8.49 -8.90 0.10
C GLN A 89 9.74 -8.54 -0.70
N LYS A 90 9.60 -8.33 -2.02
CA LYS A 90 10.73 -7.92 -2.87
C LYS A 90 11.32 -6.58 -2.44
N ALA A 91 10.48 -5.58 -2.15
CA ALA A 91 10.93 -4.27 -1.70
C ALA A 91 11.67 -4.35 -0.35
N ALA A 92 11.13 -5.08 0.62
CA ALA A 92 11.76 -5.28 1.92
C ALA A 92 13.11 -6.02 1.80
N LEU A 93 13.19 -7.03 0.95
CA LEU A 93 14.46 -7.73 0.68
C LEU A 93 15.49 -6.81 0.02
N GLN A 94 15.05 -5.93 -0.87
CA GLN A 94 15.93 -5.00 -1.56
C GLN A 94 16.52 -3.96 -0.60
N GLU A 95 15.72 -3.44 0.33
CA GLU A 95 16.18 -2.52 1.39
C GLU A 95 17.21 -3.19 2.31
N VAL A 96 16.93 -4.41 2.78
CA VAL A 96 17.89 -5.20 3.59
C VAL A 96 19.19 -5.46 2.81
N LEU A 97 19.10 -5.73 1.51
CA LEU A 97 20.28 -5.94 0.68
C LEU A 97 21.11 -4.66 0.56
N GLU A 98 20.46 -3.52 0.33
CA GLU A 98 21.10 -2.21 0.23
C GLU A 98 21.77 -1.81 1.54
N GLU A 99 21.12 -2.04 2.69
CA GLU A 99 21.70 -1.80 4.01
C GLU A 99 22.94 -2.66 4.26
N ARG A 100 22.89 -3.95 3.93
CA ARG A 100 24.03 -4.86 4.07
C ARG A 100 25.18 -4.47 3.16
N LEU A 101 24.89 -4.04 1.93
CA LEU A 101 25.91 -3.56 1.00
C LEU A 101 26.55 -2.26 1.52
N ALA A 102 25.74 -1.33 2.00
CA ALA A 102 26.22 -0.06 2.57
C ALA A 102 27.06 -0.26 3.83
N ALA A 103 26.69 -1.22 4.69
CA ALA A 103 27.49 -1.60 5.85
C ALA A 103 28.84 -2.21 5.44
N SER A 104 28.86 -3.05 4.40
CA SER A 104 30.09 -3.65 3.88
C SER A 104 31.04 -2.64 3.24
N LEU A 105 30.53 -1.54 2.67
CA LEU A 105 31.35 -0.49 2.05
C LEU A 105 31.92 0.52 3.07
N ARG A 106 31.43 0.51 4.31
CA ARG A 106 31.90 1.39 5.41
C ARG A 106 32.91 0.70 6.33
N ALA A 107 33.09 -0.61 6.21
CA ALA A 107 34.05 -1.42 6.93
C ALA A 107 35.39 -1.50 6.17
#